data_AF-A0A5E4XTE0-F1
#
_entry.id   AF-A0A5E4XTE0-F1
#
_cell.length_a   1.000
_cell.length_b   1.000
_cell.length_c   1.000
_cell.angle_alpha   90.00
_cell.angle_beta   90.00
_cell.angle_gamma   90.00
#
_symmetry.space_group_name_H-M   'P 1'
#
loop_
_entity.id
_entity.type
_entity.pdbx_description
1 polymer ?
#
loop_
_entity_poly.entity_id
_entity_poly.type
_entity_poly.pdbx_seq_one_letter_code
_entity_poly.pdbx_strand_id
1 'polypeptide(L)' 'MQKYEALCLEPVPEYDAAKISALRARFHLSQAVLAAALNTSPSTVCKWEIGDKRPSGPSQKLLNLIDRKGLEAVL' A
#
# COMPACT_ATOMS: atom_id res chain seq x y z
N MET A 1 -12.75 -22.72 9.26
CA MET A 1 -12.61 -21.27 9.00
C MET A 1 -13.53 -20.37 9.83
N GLN A 2 -14.26 -20.89 10.83
CA GLN A 2 -15.20 -20.11 11.66
C GLN A 2 -14.58 -18.95 12.48
N LYS A 3 -13.26 -18.95 12.72
CA LYS A 3 -12.58 -17.87 13.47
C LYS A 3 -12.49 -16.53 12.71
N TYR A 4 -12.71 -16.51 11.39
CA TYR A 4 -12.57 -15.30 10.59
C TYR A 4 -13.91 -14.70 10.13
N GLU A 5 -15.00 -15.46 10.16
CA GLU A 5 -16.33 -15.01 9.70
C GLU A 5 -16.97 -13.98 10.63
N ALA A 6 -16.60 -13.98 11.91
CA ALA A 6 -17.07 -13.01 12.91
C ALA A 6 -16.21 -11.73 12.98
N LEU A 7 -15.09 -11.66 12.25
CA LEU A 7 -14.31 -10.44 12.14
C LEU A 7 -15.04 -9.55 11.14
N CYS A 8 -15.85 -8.60 11.62
CA CYS A 8 -16.24 -7.46 10.82
C CYS A 8 -14.94 -6.72 10.42
N LEU A 9 -14.29 -7.18 9.35
CA LEU A 9 -13.02 -6.65 8.90
C LEU A 9 -13.26 -5.22 8.43
N GLU A 10 -12.66 -4.27 9.15
CA GLU A 10 -12.73 -2.87 8.76
C GLU A 10 -12.30 -2.73 7.29
N PRO A 11 -13.09 -2.01 6.47
CA PRO A 11 -12.72 -1.73 5.11
C PRO A 11 -11.33 -1.10 5.04
N VAL A 12 -10.54 -1.55 4.08
CA VAL A 12 -9.23 -0.94 3.82
C VAL A 12 -9.47 0.45 3.23
N PRO A 13 -8.87 1.52 3.79
CA PRO A 13 -9.05 2.86 3.26
C PRO A 13 -8.51 2.94 1.82
N GLU A 14 -9.09 3.84 1.02
CA GLU A 14 -8.57 4.14 -0.31
C GLU A 14 -7.27 4.95 -0.22
N TYR A 15 -6.32 4.57 -1.09
CA TYR A 15 -5.04 5.22 -1.27
C TYR A 15 -5.02 5.90 -2.64
N ASP A 16 -5.20 7.21 -2.64
CA ASP A 16 -5.02 8.06 -3.83
C ASP A 16 -3.53 8.40 -4.06
N ALA A 17 -3.27 9.08 -5.18
CA ALA A 17 -1.94 9.52 -5.59
C ALA A 17 -1.19 10.32 -4.50
N ALA A 18 -1.90 11.21 -3.81
CA ALA A 18 -1.31 12.07 -2.79
C ALA A 18 -0.95 11.26 -1.55
N LYS A 19 -1.83 10.35 -1.09
CA LYS A 19 -1.57 9.46 0.04
C LYS A 19 -0.40 8.52 -0.21
N ILE A 20 -0.27 7.98 -1.42
CA ILE A 20 0.83 7.07 -1.76
C ILE A 20 2.15 7.82 -1.79
N SER A 21 2.18 9.00 -2.42
CA SER A 21 3.36 9.87 -2.44
C SER A 21 3.78 10.30 -1.02
N ALA A 22 2.81 10.66 -0.18
CA ALA A 22 3.06 11.04 1.21
C ALA A 22 3.56 9.85 2.04
N LEU A 23 2.97 8.67 1.88
CA LEU A 23 3.43 7.43 2.55
C LEU A 23 4.88 7.13 2.17
N ARG A 24 5.21 7.18 0.87
CA ARG A 24 6.57 6.96 0.37
C ARG A 24 7.57 7.96 0.96
N ALA A 25 7.21 9.24 0.98
CA ALA A 25 8.03 10.30 1.54
C ALA A 25 8.24 10.15 3.06
N ARG A 26 7.20 9.74 3.80
CA ARG A 26 7.25 9.52 5.26
C ARG A 26 8.28 8.45 5.65
N PHE A 27 8.46 7.43 4.82
CA PHE A 27 9.47 6.38 5.03
C PHE A 27 10.77 6.63 4.25
N HIS A 28 10.95 7.79 3.63
CA HIS A 28 12.14 8.16 2.85
C HIS A 28 12.49 7.16 1.74
N LEU A 29 11.48 6.56 1.10
CA LEU A 29 11.69 5.54 0.08
C LEU A 29 11.77 6.14 -1.33
N SER A 30 12.58 5.54 -2.19
CA SER A 30 12.45 5.73 -3.63
C SER A 30 11.24 4.94 -4.16
N GLN A 31 10.73 5.29 -5.34
CA GLN A 31 9.65 4.52 -5.97
C GLN A 31 10.06 3.06 -6.18
N ALA A 32 11.32 2.79 -6.49
CA ALA A 32 11.84 1.44 -6.69
C ALA A 32 11.87 0.63 -5.39
N VAL A 33 12.26 1.24 -4.26
CA VAL A 33 12.28 0.55 -2.97
C VAL A 33 10.86 0.25 -2.48
N LEU A 34 9.93 1.21 -2.62
CA LEU A 34 8.51 0.95 -2.31
C LEU A 34 7.92 -0.15 -3.20
N ALA A 35 8.29 -0.16 -4.49
CA ALA A 35 7.85 -1.20 -5.41
C ALA A 35 8.36 -2.59 -5.00
N ALA A 36 9.63 -2.70 -4.62
CA ALA A 36 10.22 -3.94 -4.13
C ALA A 36 9.50 -4.45 -2.86
N ALA A 37 9.26 -3.56 -1.88
CA ALA A 37 8.56 -3.92 -0.65
C ALA A 37 7.11 -4.39 -0.89
N LEU A 38 6.45 -3.86 -1.93
CA LEU A 38 5.08 -4.24 -2.30
C LEU A 38 5.02 -5.37 -3.33
N ASN A 39 6.14 -5.99 -3.67
CA ASN A 39 6.28 -7.00 -4.72
C ASN A 39 5.59 -6.57 -6.04
N THR A 40 5.88 -5.34 -6.49
CA THR A 40 5.37 -4.76 -7.72
C THR A 40 6.47 -4.04 -8.51
N SER A 41 6.12 -3.46 -9.66
CA SER A 41 7.09 -2.73 -10.48
C SER A 41 7.17 -1.25 -10.11
N PRO A 42 8.32 -0.56 -10.29
CA PRO A 42 8.42 0.89 -10.13
C PRO A 42 7.43 1.64 -11.03
N SER A 43 7.13 1.11 -12.22
CA SER A 43 6.13 1.69 -13.13
C SER A 43 4.71 1.66 -12.55
N THR A 44 4.38 0.62 -11.76
CA THR A 44 3.11 0.52 -11.06
C THR A 44 3.00 1.60 -9.99
N VAL A 45 4.04 1.78 -9.18
CA VAL A 45 4.09 2.82 -8.14
C VAL A 45 4.00 4.20 -8.76
N CYS A 46 4.72 4.45 -9.86
CA CYS A 46 4.62 5.71 -10.59
C CYS A 46 3.18 5.97 -11.09
N LYS A 47 2.53 4.98 -11.72
CA LYS A 47 1.12 5.10 -12.15
C LYS A 47 0.16 5.39 -11.00
N TRP A 48 0.44 4.89 -9.80
CA TRP A 48 -0.33 5.22 -8.61
C TRP A 48 -0.09 6.66 -8.15
N GLU A 49 1.17 7.09 -8.08
CA GLU A 49 1.55 8.43 -7.61
C GLU A 49 1.12 9.56 -8.58
N ILE A 50 0.93 9.26 -9.87
CA ILE A 50 0.38 10.22 -10.85
C ILE A 50 -1.15 10.11 -11.01
N GLY A 51 -1.79 9.13 -10.35
CA GLY A 51 -3.24 8.93 -10.42
C GLY A 51 -3.76 8.25 -11.69
N ASP A 52 -2.89 7.74 -12.57
CA ASP A 52 -3.26 6.96 -13.77
C ASP A 52 -3.92 5.63 -13.39
N LYS A 53 -3.48 5.01 -12.28
CA LYS A 53 -4.08 3.81 -11.71
C LYS A 53 -4.26 3.95 -10.21
N ARG A 54 -5.15 3.14 -9.65
CA ARG A 54 -5.30 2.98 -8.20
C ARG A 54 -4.85 1.59 -7.75
N PRO A 55 -4.22 1.46 -6.57
CA PRO A 55 -3.99 0.15 -5.97
C PRO A 55 -5.34 -0.49 -5.62
N SER A 56 -5.46 -1.79 -5.84
CA SER A 56 -6.66 -2.56 -5.50
C SER A 56 -6.31 -3.88 -4.84
N GLY A 57 -7.26 -4.43 -4.10
CA GLY A 57 -7.15 -5.75 -3.47
C GLY A 57 -5.89 -5.87 -2.58
N PRO A 58 -4.97 -6.82 -2.86
CA PRO A 58 -3.78 -7.04 -2.04
C PRO A 58 -2.88 -5.81 -1.90
N SER A 59 -2.66 -5.05 -2.98
CA SER A 59 -1.78 -3.87 -2.94
C SER A 59 -2.34 -2.78 -2.02
N GLN A 60 -3.66 -2.58 -2.03
CA GLN A 60 -4.32 -1.65 -1.13
C GLN A 60 -4.20 -2.10 0.34
N LYS A 61 -4.30 -3.41 0.59
CA LYS A 61 -4.12 -3.97 1.95
C LYS A 61 -2.69 -3.81 2.45
N LEU A 62 -1.68 -4.01 1.60
CA LEU A 62 -0.27 -3.86 1.94
C LEU A 62 0.09 -2.40 2.21
N LEU A 63 -0.41 -1.45 1.41
CA LEU A 63 -0.26 -0.02 1.68
C LEU A 63 -0.84 0.36 3.05
N ASN A 64 -2.04 -0.13 3.39
CA ASN A 64 -2.63 0.05 4.71
C ASN A 64 -1.79 -0.58 5.84
N LEU A 65 -1.17 -1.72 5.57
CA LEU A 65 -0.31 -2.38 6.55
C LEU A 65 0.95 -1.55 6.84
N ILE A 66 1.61 -1.04 5.80
CA ILE A 66 2.75 -0.12 5.92
C ILE A 66 2.34 1.14 6.67
N ASP A 67 1.19 1.71 6.34
CA ASP A 67 0.70 2.96 6.94
C ASP A 67 0.45 2.82 8.44
N ARG A 68 -0.16 1.71 8.86
CA ARG A 68 -0.53 1.46 10.26
C ARG A 68 0.58 0.88 11.12
N LYS A 69 1.44 0.03 10.54
CA LYS A 69 2.40 -0.79 11.30
C LYS A 69 3.86 -0.50 10.96
N GLY A 70 4.12 0.33 9.94
CA GLY A 70 5.47 0.58 9.46
C GLY A 70 5.90 -0.37 8.35
N LEU A 71 7.03 -0.04 7.73
CA LEU A 71 7.59 -0.76 6.58
C LEU A 71 7.97 -2.21 6.92
N GLU A 72 8.43 -2.48 8.14
CA GLU A 72 8.79 -3.82 8.63
C GLU A 72 7.64 -4.84 8.54
N ALA A 73 6.39 -4.40 8.41
CA ALA A 73 5.26 -5.31 8.29
C ALA A 73 5.15 -5.99 6.91
N VAL A 74 5.96 -5.58 5.93
CA VAL A 74 5.97 -6.12 4.56
C VAL A 74 7.37 -6.49 4.05
N LEU A 75 8.42 -6.35 4.87
CA LEU A 75 9.77 -6.83 4.58
C LEU A 75 9.94 -8.27 5.09
#